data_AF-A0A4Y8D9I1-F1
#
_entry.id   AF-A0A4Y8D9I1-F1
#
_cell.length_a   1.000
_cell.length_b   1.000
_cell.length_c   1.000
_cell.angle_alpha   90.00
_cell.angle_beta   90.00
_cell.angle_gamma   90.00
#
_symmetry.space_group_name_H-M   'P 1'
#
loop_
_entity.id
_entity.type
_entity.pdbx_description
1 polymer ?
#
loop_
_entity_poly.entity_id
_entity_poly.type
_entity_poly.pdbx_seq_one_letter_code
_entity_poly.pdbx_strand_id
1 'polypeptide(L)'
;MSSFQLSTSVSRHDATTAPPLRLLSLDGGDIRGLSELITLDESMSRLKYALKYPVDLLPADCFDMICGTSTGGLIALLLGRLQLSTAEAIRCYASLGKEIFKNKRPTGLHSCAFES
;
A
#
# COMPACT_ATOMS: atom_id res chain seq x y z
N MET A 1 -32.24 -16.83 -27.31
CA MET A 1 -31.00 -16.26 -26.75
C MET A 1 -31.36 -14.96 -26.05
N SER A 2 -31.92 -15.07 -24.84
CA SER A 2 -32.39 -13.93 -24.04
C SER A 2 -31.26 -13.48 -23.13
N SER A 3 -30.89 -12.20 -23.21
CA SER A 3 -29.87 -11.56 -22.38
C SER A 3 -30.17 -11.73 -20.89
N PHE A 4 -29.22 -12.32 -20.17
CA PHE A 4 -29.14 -12.21 -18.72
C PHE A 4 -28.67 -10.79 -18.37
N GLN A 5 -29.60 -9.91 -18.00
CA GLN A 5 -29.24 -8.70 -17.25
C GLN A 5 -28.99 -9.12 -15.80
N LEU A 6 -27.71 -9.12 -15.38
CA LEU A 6 -27.38 -9.19 -13.97
C LEU A 6 -27.61 -7.80 -13.35
N SER A 7 -28.83 -7.59 -12.85
CA SER A 7 -29.15 -6.48 -11.96
C SER A 7 -28.55 -6.77 -10.60
N THR A 8 -27.31 -6.32 -10.36
CA THR A 8 -26.78 -6.21 -9.01
C THR A 8 -27.18 -4.84 -8.45
N SER A 9 -28.44 -4.75 -8.05
CA SER A 9 -28.92 -3.65 -7.22
C SER A 9 -28.33 -3.77 -5.81
N VAL A 10 -27.13 -3.21 -5.63
CA VAL A 10 -26.61 -2.93 -4.28
C VAL A 10 -27.38 -1.72 -3.74
N SER A 11 -28.20 -1.95 -2.72
CA SER A 11 -29.02 -0.92 -2.09
C SER A 11 -28.19 -0.05 -1.12
N ARG A 12 -28.23 1.27 -1.36
CA ARG A 12 -28.25 2.38 -0.38
C ARG A 12 -26.99 2.72 0.45
N HIS A 13 -26.56 3.98 0.29
CA HIS A 13 -26.83 5.01 1.31
C HIS A 13 -27.24 6.32 0.63
N ASP A 14 -28.43 6.82 0.95
CA ASP A 14 -28.85 8.18 0.64
C ASP A 14 -28.64 9.02 1.91
N ALA A 15 -27.63 9.89 1.90
CA ALA A 15 -27.56 11.15 2.65
C ALA A 15 -26.16 11.79 2.57
N THR A 16 -26.17 13.09 2.27
CA THR A 16 -25.12 14.12 2.39
C THR A 16 -24.16 14.36 1.22
N THR A 17 -24.08 15.65 0.89
CA THR A 17 -23.30 16.36 -0.14
C THR A 17 -21.78 16.24 0.00
N ALA A 18 -21.26 15.16 0.58
CA ALA A 18 -19.84 14.97 0.85
C ALA A 18 -19.15 14.20 -0.29
N PRO A 19 -17.86 14.47 -0.56
CA PRO A 19 -17.10 13.71 -1.56
C PRO A 19 -16.99 12.23 -1.17
N PRO A 20 -16.87 11.31 -2.15
CA PRO A 20 -16.73 9.88 -1.88
C PRO A 20 -15.43 9.59 -1.12
N LEU A 21 -15.51 8.65 -0.18
CA LEU A 21 -14.38 8.21 0.64
C LEU A 21 -13.33 7.47 -0.20
N ARG A 22 -12.06 7.85 -0.08
CA ARG A 22 -10.93 7.26 -0.82
C ARG A 22 -10.02 6.50 0.14
N LEU A 23 -9.94 5.19 -0.05
CA LEU A 23 -9.16 4.28 0.79
C LEU A 23 -7.97 3.71 0.02
N LEU A 24 -6.80 3.68 0.65
CA LEU A 24 -5.62 2.97 0.15
C LEU A 24 -5.33 1.77 1.07
N SER A 25 -5.35 0.57 0.51
CA SER A 25 -5.02 -0.67 1.22
C SER A 25 -3.73 -1.25 0.67
N LEU A 26 -2.78 -1.56 1.55
CA LEU A 26 -1.46 -2.05 1.23
C LEU A 26 -1.25 -3.47 1.74
N ASP A 27 -0.73 -4.35 0.90
CA ASP A 27 -0.58 -5.77 1.23
C ASP A 27 0.74 -6.09 1.95
N GLY A 28 0.79 -7.24 2.63
CA GLY A 28 2.00 -7.79 3.22
C GLY A 28 2.91 -8.37 2.14
N GLY A 29 4.08 -7.78 1.93
CA GLY A 29 4.96 -8.12 0.80
C GLY A 29 6.41 -8.44 1.17
N ASP A 30 6.84 -8.30 2.42
CA ASP A 30 8.26 -8.27 2.80
C ASP A 30 9.02 -7.29 1.89
N ILE A 31 10.19 -7.68 1.36
CA ILE A 31 10.93 -6.86 0.41
C ILE A 31 10.13 -6.48 -0.85
N ARG A 32 9.11 -7.28 -1.23
CA ARG A 32 8.21 -6.99 -2.36
C ARG A 32 7.32 -5.77 -2.11
N GLY A 33 7.22 -5.28 -0.87
CA GLY A 33 6.57 -3.99 -0.57
C GLY A 33 7.20 -2.81 -1.34
N LEU A 34 8.46 -2.93 -1.79
CA LEU A 34 9.07 -1.93 -2.68
C LEU A 34 8.36 -1.83 -4.05
N SER A 35 7.88 -2.94 -4.63
CA SER A 35 7.19 -2.87 -5.92
C SER A 35 5.81 -2.22 -5.80
N GLU A 36 5.13 -2.43 -4.68
CA GLU A 36 3.88 -1.76 -4.36
C GLU A 36 4.09 -0.24 -4.22
N LEU A 37 5.12 0.18 -3.48
CA LEU A 37 5.51 1.58 -3.35
C LEU A 37 5.90 2.24 -4.69
N ILE A 38 6.66 1.55 -5.55
CA ILE A 38 7.03 2.06 -6.89
C ILE A 38 5.79 2.21 -7.77
N THR A 39 4.87 1.25 -7.71
CA THR A 39 3.60 1.33 -8.45
C THR A 39 2.78 2.52 -7.99
N LEU A 40 2.68 2.72 -6.67
CA LEU A 40 1.99 3.86 -6.09
C LEU A 40 2.66 5.19 -6.45
N ASP A 41 4.00 5.26 -6.47
CA ASP A 41 4.76 6.45 -6.87
C ASP A 41 4.43 6.91 -8.30
N GLU A 42 4.34 5.96 -9.24
CA GLU A 42 3.91 6.24 -10.62
C GLU A 42 2.44 6.70 -10.66
N SER A 43 1.54 6.04 -9.92
CA SER A 43 0.13 6.46 -9.84
C SER A 43 -0.01 7.88 -9.29
N MET A 44 0.71 8.21 -8.21
CA MET A 44 0.72 9.53 -7.59
C MET A 44 1.31 10.59 -8.53
N SER A 45 2.37 10.25 -9.27
CA SER A 45 2.98 11.12 -10.27
C SER A 45 2.02 11.48 -11.41
N ARG A 46 1.28 10.49 -11.93
CA ARG A 46 0.24 10.72 -12.93
C ARG A 46 -0.91 11.55 -12.39
N LEU A 47 -1.33 11.30 -11.14
CA LEU A 47 -2.39 12.06 -10.49
C LEU A 47 -1.98 13.53 -10.30
N LYS A 48 -0.77 13.78 -9.81
CA LYS A 48 -0.18 15.13 -9.68
C LYS A 48 -0.24 15.88 -11.02
N TYR A 49 0.18 15.23 -12.10
CA TYR A 49 0.14 15.80 -13.45
C TYR A 49 -1.30 16.11 -13.90
N ALA A 50 -2.22 15.15 -13.77
CA ALA A 50 -3.61 15.30 -14.17
C ALA A 50 -4.33 16.43 -13.41
N LEU A 51 -4.03 16.59 -12.12
CA LEU A 51 -4.59 17.64 -11.27
C LEU A 51 -3.87 18.99 -11.39
N LYS A 52 -2.76 19.06 -12.13
CA LYS A 52 -1.87 20.24 -12.21
C LYS A 52 -1.48 20.76 -10.82
N TYR A 53 -1.18 19.84 -9.91
CA TYR A 53 -0.94 20.19 -8.52
C TYR A 53 0.41 20.93 -8.39
N PRO A 54 0.45 22.11 -7.73
CA PRO A 54 1.61 23.01 -7.76
C PRO A 54 2.78 22.54 -6.90
N VAL A 55 2.53 21.62 -5.95
CA VAL A 55 3.51 21.07 -5.00
C VAL A 55 3.55 19.55 -5.12
N ASP A 56 4.47 18.90 -4.40
CA ASP A 56 4.44 17.44 -4.29
C ASP A 56 3.14 16.97 -3.64
N LEU A 57 2.44 16.09 -4.34
CA LEU A 57 1.16 15.54 -3.93
C LEU A 57 1.43 14.33 -3.03
N LEU A 58 1.08 14.44 -1.75
CA LEU A 58 1.32 13.36 -0.80
C LEU A 58 0.16 12.36 -0.85
N PRO A 59 0.43 11.07 -0.58
CA PRO A 59 -0.66 10.09 -0.47
C PRO A 59 -1.69 10.47 0.61
N ALA A 60 -1.26 11.12 1.69
CA ALA A 60 -2.15 11.63 2.74
C ALA A 60 -3.11 12.75 2.26
N ASP A 61 -2.78 13.46 1.17
CA ASP A 61 -3.70 14.46 0.57
C ASP A 61 -4.76 13.78 -0.33
N CYS A 62 -4.45 12.59 -0.82
CA CYS A 62 -5.28 11.86 -1.77
C CYS A 62 -6.23 10.87 -1.10
N PHE A 63 -5.82 10.24 -0.01
CA PHE A 63 -6.56 9.15 0.63
C PHE A 63 -6.98 9.54 2.03
N ASP A 64 -8.28 9.39 2.33
CA ASP A 64 -8.84 9.69 3.65
C ASP A 64 -8.38 8.68 4.70
N MET A 65 -8.03 7.47 4.26
CA MET A 65 -7.47 6.43 5.10
C MET A 65 -6.48 5.58 4.33
N ILE A 66 -5.33 5.32 4.95
CA ILE A 66 -4.30 4.41 4.47
C ILE A 66 -4.17 3.29 5.48
N CYS A 67 -4.35 2.06 5.03
CA CYS A 67 -4.24 0.86 5.85
C CYS A 67 -3.37 -0.19 5.17
N GLY A 68 -2.90 -1.17 5.95
CA GLY A 68 -2.20 -2.31 5.39
C GLY A 68 -1.89 -3.39 6.43
N THR A 69 -1.47 -4.56 5.97
CA THR A 69 -1.16 -5.71 6.83
C THR A 69 0.32 -6.03 6.82
N SER A 70 0.88 -6.48 7.95
CA SER A 70 2.32 -6.76 8.09
C SER A 70 3.18 -5.57 7.62
N THR A 71 4.05 -5.76 6.63
CA THR A 71 4.86 -4.69 6.05
C THR A 71 4.05 -3.61 5.34
N GLY A 72 2.87 -3.94 4.80
CA GLY A 72 1.93 -2.95 4.26
C GLY A 72 1.44 -1.99 5.35
N GLY A 73 1.35 -2.45 6.61
CA GLY A 73 1.05 -1.59 7.75
C GLY A 73 2.19 -0.62 8.10
N LEU A 74 3.45 -1.06 7.96
CA LEU A 74 4.61 -0.16 8.06
C LEU A 74 4.57 0.91 6.96
N ILE A 75 4.29 0.52 5.71
CA ILE A 75 4.16 1.46 4.60
C ILE A 75 2.99 2.43 4.86
N ALA A 76 1.86 1.94 5.37
CA ALA A 76 0.73 2.79 5.76
C ALA A 76 1.11 3.84 6.82
N LEU A 77 1.97 3.50 7.78
CA LEU A 77 2.51 4.47 8.75
C LEU A 77 3.44 5.50 8.09
N LEU A 78 4.30 5.09 7.16
CA LEU A 78 5.19 5.99 6.43
C LEU A 78 4.40 7.03 5.62
N LEU A 79 3.38 6.58 4.89
CA LEU A 79 2.61 7.43 3.99
C LEU A 79 1.52 8.23 4.70
N GLY A 80 0.82 7.62 5.66
CA GLY A 80 -0.30 8.25 6.36
C GLY A 80 0.14 9.06 7.57
N ARG A 81 0.82 8.42 8.53
CA ARG A 81 1.11 9.03 9.82
C ARG A 81 2.32 9.97 9.78
N LEU A 82 3.37 9.58 9.04
CA LEU A 82 4.58 10.38 8.84
C LEU A 82 4.47 11.31 7.63
N GLN A 83 3.41 11.16 6.82
CA GLN A 83 3.13 12.00 5.64
C GLN A 83 4.32 12.12 4.68
N LEU A 84 5.06 11.02 4.51
CA LEU A 84 6.16 10.98 3.56
C LEU A 84 5.62 10.95 2.13
N SER A 85 6.35 11.58 1.22
CA SER A 85 6.17 11.33 -0.21
C SER A 85 6.45 9.86 -0.52
N THR A 86 5.89 9.35 -1.63
CA THR A 86 6.16 8.00 -2.12
C THR A 86 7.66 7.75 -2.32
N ALA A 87 8.39 8.73 -2.86
CA ALA A 87 9.84 8.67 -3.02
C ALA A 87 10.60 8.57 -1.69
N GLU A 88 10.20 9.32 -0.66
CA GLU A 88 10.78 9.22 0.68
C GLU A 88 10.46 7.89 1.34
N ALA A 89 9.22 7.41 1.21
CA ALA A 89 8.80 6.12 1.73
C ALA A 89 9.58 4.98 1.07
N ILE A 90 9.85 5.03 -0.25
CA ILE A 90 10.71 4.06 -0.94
C ILE A 90 12.10 4.02 -0.30
N ARG A 91 12.73 5.18 -0.09
CA ARG A 91 14.07 5.26 0.52
C ARG A 91 14.07 4.74 1.95
N CYS A 92 13.07 5.13 2.74
CA CYS A 92 12.91 4.70 4.13
C CYS A 92 12.69 3.19 4.22
N TYR A 93 11.75 2.66 3.43
CA TYR A 93 11.44 1.24 3.40
C TYR A 93 12.61 0.39 2.89
N ALA A 94 13.35 0.84 1.89
CA ALA A 94 14.55 0.17 1.41
C ALA A 94 15.66 0.13 2.48
N SER A 95 15.82 1.21 3.25
CA SER A 95 16.78 1.27 4.36
C SER A 95 16.35 0.33 5.50
N LEU A 96 15.10 0.41 5.91
CA LEU A 96 14.52 -0.42 6.97
C LEU A 96 14.54 -1.91 6.59
N GLY A 97 14.21 -2.24 5.34
CA GLY A 97 14.21 -3.60 4.83
C GLY A 97 15.58 -4.27 4.89
N LYS A 98 16.69 -3.52 4.75
CA LYS A 98 18.02 -4.08 4.95
C LYS A 98 18.25 -4.56 6.38
N GLU A 99 17.65 -3.92 7.37
CA GLU A 99 17.77 -4.33 8.77
C GLU A 99 16.77 -5.44 9.13
N ILE A 100 15.52 -5.32 8.67
CA ILE A 100 14.44 -6.29 8.96
C ILE A 100 14.68 -7.62 8.24
N PHE A 101 15.11 -7.59 6.98
CA PHE A 101 15.27 -8.79 6.14
C PHE A 101 16.73 -9.28 6.08
N LYS A 102 17.60 -8.80 6.97
CA LYS A 102 18.94 -9.40 7.15
C LYS A 102 18.76 -10.87 7.53
N ASN A 103 19.23 -11.77 6.67
CA ASN A 103 19.25 -13.20 6.93
C ASN A 103 19.90 -13.48 8.30
N LYS A 104 19.09 -13.82 9.30
CA LYS A 104 19.56 -14.60 10.43
C LYS A 104 19.82 -15.99 9.88
N ARG A 105 21.04 -16.25 9.40
CA ARG A 105 21.51 -17.64 9.29
C ARG A 105 21.24 -18.27 10.65
N PRO A 106 20.46 -19.35 10.77
CA PRO A 106 20.38 -20.07 12.03
C PRO A 106 21.78 -20.62 12.28
N THR A 107 22.56 -19.91 13.08
CA THR A 107 23.84 -20.39 13.60
C THR A 107 23.50 -21.44 14.64
N GLY A 108 23.38 -22.69 14.18
CA GLY A 108 23.31 -23.88 15.01
C GLY A 108 21.91 -24.26 15.49
N LEU A 109 21.28 -25.20 14.78
CA LEU A 109 20.66 -26.33 15.47
C LEU A 109 20.80 -27.60 14.62
N HIS A 110 21.41 -28.60 15.25
CA HIS A 110 21.64 -29.96 14.77
C HIS A 110 20.34 -30.64 14.33
N SER A 111 20.44 -31.45 13.26
CA SER A 111 19.64 -32.63 12.92
C SER A 111 18.19 -32.70 13.45
N CYS A 112 17.23 -32.51 12.55
CA CYS A 112 16.01 -33.31 12.60
C CYS A 112 15.88 -34.01 11.24
N ALA A 113 16.32 -35.27 11.20
CA ALA A 113 15.96 -36.17 10.13
C ALA A 113 14.44 -36.35 10.18
N PHE A 114 13.78 -36.22 9.03
CA PHE A 114 12.47 -36.79 8.81
C PHE A 114 12.64 -37.74 7.63
N GLU A 115 12.80 -39.03 7.95
CA GLU A 115 12.52 -40.11 7.01
C GLU A 115 11.03 -40.08 6.67
N SER A 116 10.73 -40.21 5.38
CA SER A 116 9.46 -40.73 4.85
C SER A 116 9.77 -41.41 3.53
#